data_AF-A0A1M5KUJ8-F1
#
_entry.id   AF-A0A1M5KUJ8-F1
#
_cell.length_a   1.000
_cell.length_b   1.000
_cell.length_c   1.000
_cell.angle_alpha   90.00
_cell.angle_beta   90.00
_cell.angle_gamma   90.00
#
_symmetry.space_group_name_H-M   'P 1'
#
loop_
_entity.id
_entity.type
_entity.pdbx_description
1 polymer ?
#
loop_
_entity_poly.entity_id
_entity_poly.type
_entity_poly.pdbx_seq_one_letter_code
_entity_poly.pdbx_strand_id
1 'polypeptide(L)'
;MAGATAEVLLRQSISDRERELIESYIQTAASAVEGKSFWVAGQPFVWYDGTADEEELALDILGLNPRGVVGFCAMCRGTVSEAYLAMLVARIAQKLDGVIALGGHIKSLADDGILVMEGRFEGAYGDYVTPEFLYHWIGHPKFRMIN
;
A
#
# COMPACT_ATOMS: atom_id res chain seq x y z
N MET A 1 17.30 1.88 -10.09
CA MET A 1 16.49 0.67 -9.83
C MET A 1 15.29 1.12 -9.03
N ALA A 2 14.07 0.93 -9.55
CA ALA A 2 12.84 1.22 -8.82
C ALA A 2 12.68 0.21 -7.67
N GLY A 3 12.28 0.67 -6.48
CA GLY A 3 11.95 -0.19 -5.36
C GLY A 3 10.50 -0.65 -5.40
N ALA A 4 10.03 -1.26 -4.31
CA ALA A 4 8.67 -1.76 -4.21
C ALA A 4 7.63 -0.62 -4.26
N THR A 5 6.43 -0.93 -4.74
CA THR A 5 5.29 -0.02 -4.82
C THR A 5 4.06 -0.73 -4.28
N ALA A 6 3.13 0.04 -3.74
CA ALA A 6 1.82 -0.45 -3.35
C ALA A 6 0.82 0.69 -3.40
N GLU A 7 -0.43 0.32 -3.64
CA GLU A 7 -1.52 1.27 -3.84
C GLU A 7 -2.65 1.00 -2.86
N VAL A 8 -3.31 2.07 -2.45
CA VAL A 8 -4.54 2.02 -1.67
C VAL A 8 -5.68 2.39 -2.58
N LEU A 9 -6.55 1.42 -2.84
CA LEU A 9 -7.78 1.56 -3.62
C LEU A 9 -8.90 2.09 -2.72
N LEU A 10 -9.55 3.16 -3.18
CA LEU A 10 -10.59 3.89 -2.44
C LEU A 10 -11.92 3.84 -3.19
N ARG A 11 -13.04 3.74 -2.46
CA ARG A 11 -14.41 3.75 -3.02
C ARG A 11 -14.77 5.05 -3.75
N GLN A 12 -14.07 6.14 -3.43
CA GLN A 12 -14.31 7.47 -3.96
C GLN A 12 -12.98 8.08 -4.42
N SER A 13 -13.05 9.04 -5.33
CA SER A 13 -11.88 9.84 -5.66
C SER A 13 -11.44 10.65 -4.44
N ILE A 14 -10.13 10.82 -4.29
CA ILE A 14 -9.58 11.48 -3.11
C ILE A 14 -10.01 12.94 -3.02
N SER A 15 -10.48 13.33 -1.85
CA SER A 15 -10.83 14.71 -1.51
C SER A 15 -9.62 15.48 -0.98
N ASP A 16 -9.69 16.81 -0.99
CA ASP A 16 -8.63 17.65 -0.41
C ASP A 16 -8.42 17.36 1.08
N ARG A 17 -9.50 17.08 1.82
CA ARG A 17 -9.42 16.69 3.23
C ARG A 17 -8.64 15.37 3.43
N GLU A 18 -8.82 14.40 2.54
CA GLU A 18 -8.08 13.13 2.61
C GLU A 18 -6.61 13.32 2.22
N ARG A 19 -6.33 14.18 1.24
CA ARG A 19 -4.94 14.60 0.91
C ARG A 19 -4.27 15.25 2.11
N GLU A 20 -4.91 16.22 2.76
CA GLU A 20 -4.40 16.87 3.97
C GLU A 20 -4.13 15.86 5.09
N LEU A 21 -4.99 14.85 5.24
CA LEU A 21 -4.82 13.78 6.22
C LEU A 21 -3.59 12.90 5.91
N ILE A 22 -3.38 12.54 4.64
CA ILE A 22 -2.18 11.81 4.20
C ILE A 22 -0.92 12.65 4.45
N GLU A 23 -0.94 13.92 4.05
CA GLU A 23 0.19 14.84 4.21
C GLU A 23 0.54 15.04 5.68
N SER A 24 -0.46 15.26 6.53
CA SER A 24 -0.27 15.38 7.99
C SER A 24 0.31 14.10 8.60
N TYR A 25 -0.14 12.93 8.13
CA TYR A 25 0.45 11.66 8.57
C TYR A 25 1.90 11.50 8.12
N ILE A 26 2.21 11.80 6.86
CA ILE A 26 3.58 11.76 6.33
C ILE A 26 4.49 12.72 7.10
N GLN A 27 4.05 13.95 7.35
CA GLN A 27 4.80 14.94 8.15
C GLN A 27 5.09 14.46 9.56
N THR A 28 4.21 13.64 10.15
CA THR A 28 4.42 13.08 11.49
C THR A 28 5.41 11.91 11.48
N ALA A 29 5.41 11.11 10.41
CA ALA A 29 6.24 9.90 10.31
C ALA A 29 7.62 10.16 9.70
N ALA A 30 7.75 11.18 8.86
CA ALA A 30 8.95 11.45 8.08
C ALA A 30 9.95 12.32 8.84
N SER A 31 11.24 12.05 8.65
CA SER A 31 12.32 12.92 9.08
C SER A 31 12.51 14.15 8.17
N ALA A 32 12.03 14.08 6.94
CA ALA A 32 12.06 15.17 5.96
C ALA A 32 10.96 14.97 4.90
N VAL A 33 10.42 16.08 4.38
CA VAL A 33 9.38 16.09 3.33
C VAL A 33 9.70 17.18 2.31
N GLU A 34 9.67 16.84 1.03
CA GLU A 34 9.86 17.74 -0.12
C GLU A 34 8.78 17.46 -1.18
N GLY A 35 7.68 18.21 -1.11
CA GLY A 35 6.52 17.97 -1.96
C GLY A 35 5.93 16.57 -1.74
N LYS A 36 5.93 15.74 -2.78
CA LYS A 36 5.46 14.34 -2.73
C LYS A 36 6.56 13.35 -2.33
N SER A 37 7.80 13.80 -2.20
CA SER A 37 8.93 12.98 -1.74
C SER A 37 9.11 13.13 -0.23
N PHE A 38 9.44 12.05 0.47
CA PHE A 38 9.65 12.07 1.92
C PHE A 38 10.59 10.96 2.39
N TRP A 39 11.14 11.11 3.60
CA TRP A 39 12.11 10.17 4.16
C TRP A 39 11.63 9.64 5.52
N VAL A 40 11.61 8.33 5.70
CA VAL A 40 11.31 7.68 7.00
C VAL A 40 12.54 6.92 7.44
N ALA A 41 13.09 7.27 8.61
CA ALA A 41 14.34 6.68 9.12
C ALA A 41 15.48 6.63 8.09
N GLY A 42 15.61 7.71 7.29
CA GLY A 42 16.60 7.83 6.22
C GLY A 42 16.29 7.08 4.92
N GLN A 43 15.18 6.34 4.84
CA GLN A 43 14.75 5.67 3.60
C GLN A 43 13.86 6.60 2.76
N PRO A 44 14.15 6.79 1.46
CA PRO A 44 13.38 7.67 0.59
C PRO A 44 12.12 7.01 0.02
N PHE A 45 11.02 7.76 0.01
CA PHE A 45 9.73 7.37 -0.54
C PHE A 45 9.11 8.51 -1.36
N VAL A 46 8.20 8.14 -2.24
CA VAL A 46 7.33 9.06 -2.97
C VAL A 46 5.89 8.58 -2.83
N TRP A 47 4.95 9.51 -2.71
CA TRP A 47 3.52 9.19 -2.79
C TRP A 47 2.84 9.96 -3.91
N TYR A 48 1.75 9.42 -4.43
CA TYR A 48 0.90 10.10 -5.40
C TYR A 48 -0.56 9.74 -5.14
N ASP A 49 -1.45 10.55 -5.70
CA ASP A 49 -2.88 10.31 -5.68
C ASP A 49 -3.44 10.47 -7.09
N GLY A 50 -4.49 9.70 -7.40
CA GLY A 50 -5.08 9.65 -8.73
C GLY A 50 -6.48 9.07 -8.74
N THR A 51 -7.04 8.97 -9.93
CA THR A 51 -8.28 8.23 -10.19
C THR A 51 -7.95 6.78 -10.51
N ALA A 52 -8.88 5.88 -10.16
CA ALA A 52 -8.76 4.49 -10.58
C ALA A 52 -8.77 4.39 -12.11
N ASP A 53 -7.92 3.53 -12.68
CA ASP A 53 -7.87 3.27 -14.11
C ASP A 53 -8.96 2.26 -14.57
N GLU A 54 -9.00 1.95 -15.87
CA GLU A 54 -10.02 1.04 -16.42
C GLU A 54 -9.94 -0.39 -15.84
N GLU A 55 -8.73 -0.87 -15.53
CA GLU A 55 -8.53 -2.20 -14.96
C GLU A 55 -9.00 -2.21 -13.51
N GLU A 56 -8.67 -1.17 -12.75
CA GLU A 56 -9.07 -1.01 -11.36
C GLU A 56 -10.59 -0.82 -11.23
N LEU A 57 -11.21 0.01 -12.08
CA LEU A 57 -12.66 0.25 -12.08
C LEU A 57 -13.49 -1.01 -12.32
N ALA A 58 -12.91 -2.01 -13.00
CA ALA A 58 -13.54 -3.29 -13.26
C ALA A 58 -13.42 -4.29 -12.08
N LEU A 59 -12.62 -3.95 -11.06
CA LEU A 59 -12.45 -4.80 -9.88
C LEU A 59 -13.67 -4.72 -8.97
N ASP A 60 -14.20 -5.88 -8.60
CA ASP A 60 -15.12 -6.05 -7.48
C ASP A 60 -14.40 -6.81 -6.36
N ILE A 61 -13.69 -6.06 -5.51
CA ILE A 61 -12.97 -6.62 -4.36
C ILE A 61 -13.73 -6.25 -3.10
N LEU A 62 -14.35 -7.21 -2.42
CA LEU A 62 -15.16 -6.93 -1.22
C LEU A 62 -16.30 -5.90 -1.46
N GLY A 63 -16.89 -5.86 -2.66
CA GLY A 63 -17.87 -4.83 -3.01
C GLY A 63 -17.26 -3.43 -3.09
N LEU A 64 -15.93 -3.30 -3.11
CA LEU A 64 -15.22 -2.06 -3.37
C LEU A 64 -15.17 -1.87 -4.88
N ASN A 65 -15.88 -0.84 -5.36
CA ASN A 65 -15.75 -0.32 -6.71
C ASN A 65 -14.78 0.87 -6.64
N PRO A 66 -13.49 0.68 -6.93
CA PRO A 66 -12.50 1.72 -6.70
C PRO A 66 -12.70 2.89 -7.65
N ARG A 67 -12.52 4.11 -7.15
CA ARG A 67 -12.62 5.37 -7.90
C ARG A 67 -11.45 6.32 -7.65
N GLY A 68 -10.66 6.03 -6.63
CA GLY A 68 -9.47 6.78 -6.25
C GLY A 68 -8.36 5.83 -5.86
N VAL A 69 -7.13 6.28 -6.07
CA VAL A 69 -5.92 5.53 -5.78
C VAL A 69 -4.95 6.43 -5.04
N VAL A 70 -4.29 5.89 -4.02
CA VAL A 70 -3.13 6.49 -3.38
C VAL A 70 -1.96 5.53 -3.48
N GLY A 71 -0.96 5.88 -4.27
CA GLY A 71 0.22 5.05 -4.47
C GLY A 71 1.40 5.51 -3.64
N PHE A 72 2.20 4.54 -3.20
CA PHE A 72 3.46 4.75 -2.52
C PHE A 72 4.56 3.94 -3.20
N CYS A 73 5.74 4.55 -3.33
CA CYS A 73 6.92 3.94 -3.93
C CYS A 73 8.11 4.08 -2.97
N ALA A 74 8.77 2.97 -2.67
CA ALA A 74 10.07 2.97 -2.04
C ALA A 74 11.14 3.23 -3.11
N MET A 75 11.96 4.26 -2.93
CA MET A 75 13.03 4.60 -3.88
C MET A 75 14.30 3.77 -3.64
N CYS A 76 14.29 2.89 -2.64
CA CYS A 76 15.33 1.91 -2.33
C CYS A 76 14.74 0.51 -2.18
N ARG A 77 15.53 -0.51 -2.51
CA ARG A 77 15.19 -1.92 -2.25
C ARG A 77 15.72 -2.37 -0.90
N GLY A 78 15.07 -3.36 -0.31
CA GLY A 78 15.53 -3.99 0.92
C GLY A 78 14.42 -4.11 1.96
N THR A 79 14.64 -5.02 2.91
CA THR A 79 13.63 -5.38 3.92
C THR A 79 13.14 -4.22 4.76
N VAL A 80 14.03 -3.28 5.08
CA VAL A 80 13.70 -2.09 5.87
C VAL A 80 12.77 -1.15 5.09
N SER A 81 13.10 -0.82 3.83
CA SER A 81 12.27 0.07 3.03
C SER A 81 10.93 -0.58 2.68
N GLU A 82 10.92 -1.88 2.40
CA GLU A 82 9.70 -2.67 2.15
C GLU A 82 8.79 -2.72 3.38
N ALA A 83 9.34 -2.92 4.59
CA ALA A 83 8.55 -2.92 5.82
C ALA A 83 7.94 -1.54 6.11
N TYR A 84 8.70 -0.45 5.92
CA TYR A 84 8.15 0.90 6.05
C TYR A 84 7.09 1.21 5.00
N LEU A 85 7.31 0.81 3.74
CA LEU A 85 6.30 0.95 2.69
C LEU A 85 5.00 0.26 3.08
N ALA A 86 5.08 -1.00 3.52
CA ALA A 86 3.94 -1.80 3.94
C ALA A 86 3.20 -1.16 5.13
N MET A 87 3.94 -0.65 6.12
CA MET A 87 3.35 0.08 7.25
C MET A 87 2.62 1.35 6.81
N LEU A 88 3.20 2.12 5.88
CA LEU A 88 2.60 3.34 5.36
C LEU A 88 1.29 3.04 4.63
N VAL A 89 1.30 2.10 3.69
CA VAL A 89 0.09 1.75 2.92
C VAL A 89 -0.99 1.12 3.80
N ALA A 90 -0.62 0.24 4.75
CA ALA A 90 -1.57 -0.31 5.73
C ALA A 90 -2.22 0.81 6.56
N ARG A 91 -1.44 1.80 7.00
CA ARG A 91 -1.97 2.88 7.82
C ARG A 91 -2.89 3.82 7.05
N ILE A 92 -2.55 4.13 5.79
CA ILE A 92 -3.39 4.96 4.94
C ILE A 92 -4.67 4.22 4.57
N ALA A 93 -4.59 2.95 4.17
CA ALA A 93 -5.76 2.12 3.90
C ALA A 93 -6.70 2.05 5.10
N GLN A 94 -6.17 1.84 6.31
CA GLN A 94 -7.00 1.86 7.54
C GLN A 94 -7.66 3.23 7.78
N LYS A 95 -6.97 4.33 7.52
CA LYS A 95 -7.50 5.70 7.74
C LYS A 95 -8.58 6.09 6.73
N LEU A 96 -8.48 5.58 5.51
CA LEU A 96 -9.34 5.94 4.39
C LEU A 96 -10.35 4.84 4.01
N ASP A 97 -10.47 3.79 4.83
CA ASP A 97 -11.34 2.62 4.57
C ASP A 97 -11.07 2.01 3.19
N GLY A 98 -9.78 1.88 2.85
CA GLY A 98 -9.28 1.41 1.56
C GLY A 98 -8.79 -0.04 1.60
N VAL A 99 -8.63 -0.62 0.40
CA VAL A 99 -8.02 -1.94 0.18
C VAL A 99 -6.65 -1.75 -0.47
N ILE A 100 -5.67 -2.58 -0.12
CA ILE A 100 -4.29 -2.43 -0.59
C ILE A 100 -4.05 -3.34 -1.78
N ALA A 101 -3.68 -2.78 -2.92
CA ALA A 101 -3.20 -3.51 -4.07
C ALA A 101 -1.67 -3.65 -4.00
N LEU A 102 -1.18 -4.89 -4.10
CA LEU A 102 0.25 -5.19 -3.96
C LEU A 102 1.03 -5.20 -5.29
N GLY A 103 0.38 -4.91 -6.42
CA GLY A 103 1.04 -4.90 -7.74
C GLY A 103 1.46 -6.27 -8.28
N GLY A 104 1.11 -7.35 -7.58
CA GLY A 104 1.37 -8.73 -8.00
C GLY A 104 0.88 -9.74 -6.98
N HIS A 105 1.16 -11.02 -7.22
CA HIS A 105 0.69 -12.12 -6.37
C HIS A 105 1.66 -12.49 -5.26
N ILE A 106 1.12 -12.76 -4.05
CA ILE A 106 1.86 -13.35 -2.93
C ILE A 106 2.11 -14.82 -3.29
N LYS A 107 3.26 -15.11 -3.90
CA LYS A 107 3.70 -16.48 -4.22
C LYS A 107 4.53 -17.08 -3.08
N SER A 108 4.93 -18.35 -3.21
CA SER A 108 5.60 -19.27 -2.23
C SER A 108 6.78 -18.74 -1.38
N LEU A 109 7.19 -17.49 -1.51
CA LEU A 109 8.14 -16.81 -0.63
C LEU A 109 7.53 -16.53 0.76
N ALA A 110 6.20 -16.56 0.88
CA ALA A 110 5.47 -16.48 2.15
C ALA A 110 5.28 -17.87 2.77
N ASP A 111 5.21 -17.93 4.11
CA ASP A 111 4.75 -19.12 4.83
C ASP A 111 3.32 -19.47 4.38
N ASP A 112 2.98 -20.76 4.27
CA ASP A 112 1.65 -21.22 3.88
C ASP A 112 0.56 -20.59 4.75
N GLY A 113 0.86 -20.28 6.02
CA GLY A 113 -0.05 -19.57 6.93
C GLY A 113 -0.41 -18.15 6.49
N ILE A 114 0.47 -17.44 5.77
CA ILE A 114 0.19 -16.12 5.20
C ILE A 114 -0.74 -16.25 3.99
N LEU A 115 -0.58 -17.33 3.20
CA LEU A 115 -1.37 -17.51 1.98
C LEU A 115 -2.85 -17.77 2.27
N VAL A 116 -3.15 -18.40 3.41
CA VAL A 116 -4.52 -18.79 3.81
C VAL A 116 -5.14 -17.86 4.86
N MET A 117 -4.46 -16.78 5.21
CA MET A 117 -4.96 -15.82 6.20
C MET A 117 -6.11 -14.98 5.65
N GLU A 118 -7.09 -14.72 6.50
CA GLU A 118 -8.23 -13.87 6.16
C GLU A 118 -7.77 -12.45 5.83
N GLY A 119 -8.45 -11.82 4.87
CA GLY A 119 -8.14 -10.46 4.43
C GLY A 119 -7.16 -10.38 3.27
N ARG A 120 -6.86 -11.50 2.61
CA ARG A 120 -6.24 -11.58 1.29
C ARG A 120 -7.27 -12.00 0.24
N PHE A 121 -7.23 -11.34 -0.91
CA PHE A 121 -8.07 -11.62 -2.07
C PHE A 121 -7.18 -11.72 -3.30
N GLU A 122 -7.16 -12.89 -3.92
CA GLU A 122 -6.45 -13.10 -5.18
C GLU A 122 -7.35 -12.61 -6.32
N GLY A 123 -6.86 -11.64 -7.11
CA GLY A 123 -7.54 -11.18 -8.33
C GLY A 123 -6.69 -11.41 -9.56
N ALA A 124 -7.18 -10.99 -10.73
CA ALA A 124 -6.55 -11.31 -12.01
C ALA A 124 -5.15 -10.69 -12.21
N TYR A 125 -4.89 -9.55 -11.57
CA TYR A 125 -3.67 -8.74 -11.76
C TYR A 125 -2.73 -8.75 -10.55
N GLY A 126 -3.15 -9.37 -9.45
CA GLY A 126 -2.38 -9.43 -8.23
C GLY A 126 -3.25 -9.70 -7.01
N ASP A 127 -2.61 -9.65 -5.85
CA ASP A 127 -3.28 -9.82 -4.58
C ASP A 127 -3.65 -8.48 -3.98
N TYR A 128 -4.86 -8.46 -3.42
CA TYR A 128 -5.42 -7.35 -2.70
C TYR A 128 -5.56 -7.75 -1.24
N VAL A 129 -5.17 -6.85 -0.33
CA VAL A 129 -5.13 -7.17 1.09
C VAL A 129 -5.75 -6.07 1.94
N THR A 130 -6.32 -6.49 3.06
CA THR A 130 -6.77 -5.59 4.12
C THR A 130 -5.58 -5.01 4.89
N PRO A 131 -5.75 -3.85 5.55
CA PRO A 131 -4.76 -3.33 6.48
C PRO A 131 -4.35 -4.34 7.55
N GLU A 132 -5.31 -5.07 8.11
CA GLU A 132 -5.11 -6.05 9.18
C GLU A 132 -4.22 -7.21 8.72
N PHE A 133 -4.48 -7.75 7.52
CA PHE A 133 -3.64 -8.76 6.91
C PHE A 133 -2.20 -8.25 6.76
N LEU A 134 -2.02 -7.05 6.21
CA LEU A 134 -0.69 -6.53 5.94
C LEU A 134 0.08 -6.24 7.24
N TYR A 135 -0.59 -5.70 8.27
CA TYR A 135 0.02 -5.52 9.58
C TYR A 135 0.51 -6.82 10.20
N HIS A 136 -0.25 -7.90 10.07
CA HIS A 136 0.19 -9.21 10.54
C HIS A 136 1.39 -9.70 9.72
N TRP A 137 1.33 -9.61 8.39
CA TRP A 137 2.38 -10.11 7.51
C TRP A 137 3.71 -9.37 7.69
N ILE A 138 3.71 -8.06 7.94
CA ILE A 138 4.93 -7.26 8.22
C ILE A 138 5.73 -7.83 9.40
N GLY A 139 5.05 -8.36 10.41
CA GLY A 139 5.69 -8.97 11.59
C GLY A 139 6.39 -10.30 11.29
N HIS A 140 6.19 -10.88 10.11
CA HIS A 140 6.73 -12.18 9.75
C HIS A 140 8.24 -12.08 9.37
N PRO A 141 9.12 -12.98 9.85
CA PRO A 141 10.56 -12.92 9.56
C PRO A 141 10.93 -12.97 8.07
N LYS A 142 10.07 -13.57 7.26
CA LYS A 142 10.23 -13.69 5.81
C LYS A 142 9.48 -12.61 5.02
N PHE A 143 8.95 -11.57 5.68
CA PHE A 143 8.21 -10.51 5.02
C PHE A 143 9.04 -9.88 3.88
N ARG A 144 8.42 -9.79 2.71
CA ARG A 144 8.94 -9.05 1.55
C ARG A 144 7.74 -8.43 0.86
N MET A 145 7.86 -7.15 0.49
CA MET A 145 6.85 -6.58 -0.40
C MET A 145 6.94 -7.26 -1.76
N ILE A 146 5.79 -7.44 -2.39
CA ILE A 146 5.74 -7.88 -3.78
C ILE A 146 6.20 -6.72 -4.63
N ASN A 147 7.22 -6.98 -5.48
CA ASN A 147 7.55 -6.30 -6.74
C ASN A 147 8.89 -6.75 -7.31
#